data_AF-A0A0R2LLM7-F1
#
_entry.id   AF-A0A0R2LLM7-F1
#
_cell.length_a   1.000
_cell.length_b   1.000
_cell.length_c   1.000
_cell.angle_alpha   90.00
_cell.angle_beta   90.00
_cell.angle_gamma   90.00
#
_symmetry.space_group_name_H-M   'P 1'
#
loop_
_entity.id
_entity.type
_entity.pdbx_description
1 polymer ?
#
loop_
_entity_poly.entity_id
_entity_poly.type
_entity_poly.pdbx_seq_one_letter_code
_entity_poly.pdbx_strand_id
1 'polypeptide(L)'
;MGLKASDKKKLKSNREKIDRLSRAVTKLQKDKETLNGLKTEGLTAAGTKKWRGNEQTKFIDQYKAFYKDVKSVKSAIDTAIDDYNAKIRSLEASDAAITGNPYMT
;
A
#
# COMPACT_ATOMS: atom_id res chain seq x y z
N MET A 1 14.21 37.86 -6.07
CA MET A 1 15.16 37.07 -5.23
C MET A 1 15.21 35.66 -5.78
N GLY A 2 16.40 35.13 -6.10
CA GLY A 2 16.54 33.75 -6.60
C GLY A 2 16.74 32.75 -5.46
N LEU A 3 16.30 31.49 -5.65
CA LEU A 3 16.54 30.39 -4.71
C LEU A 3 18.04 30.17 -4.46
N LYS A 4 18.42 29.95 -3.19
CA LYS A 4 19.81 29.62 -2.84
C LYS A 4 20.18 28.23 -3.37
N ALA A 5 21.46 27.97 -3.58
CA ALA A 5 21.94 26.67 -4.07
C ALA A 5 21.58 25.52 -3.10
N SER A 6 21.56 25.78 -1.79
CA SER A 6 21.09 24.86 -0.75
C SER A 6 19.63 24.45 -0.96
N ASP A 7 18.79 25.40 -1.33
CA ASP A 7 17.36 25.22 -1.49
C ASP A 7 17.07 24.38 -2.74
N LYS A 8 17.75 24.69 -3.84
CA LYS A 8 17.70 23.88 -5.08
C LYS A 8 18.12 22.43 -4.84
N LYS A 9 19.18 22.20 -4.04
CA LYS A 9 19.64 20.85 -3.68
C LYS A 9 18.60 20.11 -2.82
N LYS A 10 17.96 20.79 -1.87
CA LYS A 10 16.92 20.22 -1.01
C LYS A 10 15.67 19.84 -1.80
N LEU A 11 15.18 20.72 -2.68
CA LEU A 11 14.06 20.44 -3.59
C LEU A 11 14.33 19.20 -4.45
N LYS A 12 15.54 19.08 -5.04
CA LYS A 12 15.92 17.89 -5.81
C LYS A 12 15.89 16.62 -4.97
N SER A 13 16.44 16.66 -3.76
CA SER A 13 16.45 15.50 -2.85
C SER A 13 15.03 15.11 -2.41
N ASN A 14 14.17 16.08 -2.13
CA ASN A 14 12.76 15.83 -1.79
C ASN A 14 12.02 15.21 -2.96
N ARG A 15 12.25 15.69 -4.20
CA ARG A 15 11.69 15.10 -5.42
C ARG A 15 12.07 13.63 -5.59
N GLU A 16 13.35 13.30 -5.42
CA GLU A 16 13.83 11.91 -5.50
C GLU A 16 13.18 11.01 -4.43
N LYS A 17 12.92 11.53 -3.24
CA LYS A 17 12.22 10.80 -2.17
C LYS A 17 10.74 10.60 -2.50
N ILE A 18 10.06 11.64 -2.99
CA ILE A 18 8.67 11.58 -3.45
C ILE A 18 8.54 10.52 -4.55
N ASP A 19 9.41 10.55 -5.57
CA ASP A 19 9.37 9.58 -6.66
C ASP A 19 9.52 8.13 -6.18
N ARG A 20 10.40 7.88 -5.19
CA ARG A 20 10.56 6.55 -4.59
C ARG A 20 9.31 6.12 -3.81
N LEU A 21 8.75 7.01 -3.00
CA LEU A 21 7.54 6.73 -2.21
C LEU A 21 6.34 6.49 -3.13
N SER A 22 6.15 7.32 -4.17
CA SER A 22 5.08 7.17 -5.15
C SER A 22 5.16 5.82 -5.88
N ARG A 23 6.36 5.40 -6.31
CA ARG A 23 6.54 4.06 -6.90
C ARG A 23 6.20 2.94 -5.92
N ALA A 24 6.55 3.09 -4.64
CA ALA A 24 6.20 2.12 -3.61
C ALA A 24 4.69 2.04 -3.39
N VAL A 25 3.99 3.18 -3.35
CA VAL A 25 2.52 3.26 -3.28
C VAL A 25 1.88 2.56 -4.48
N THR A 26 2.32 2.85 -5.71
CA THR A 26 1.79 2.17 -6.92
C THR A 26 1.98 0.66 -6.86
N LYS A 27 3.15 0.19 -6.40
CA LYS A 27 3.40 -1.24 -6.22
C LYS A 27 2.44 -1.86 -5.20
N LEU A 28 2.30 -1.22 -4.03
CA LEU A 28 1.41 -1.67 -2.96
C LEU A 28 -0.07 -1.71 -3.41
N GLN A 29 -0.51 -0.74 -4.20
CA GLN A 29 -1.84 -0.73 -4.79
C GLN A 29 -2.05 -1.93 -5.73
N LYS A 30 -1.07 -2.23 -6.59
CA LYS A 30 -1.12 -3.39 -7.47
C LYS A 30 -1.11 -4.72 -6.69
N ASP A 31 -0.31 -4.81 -5.63
CA ASP A 31 -0.28 -5.98 -4.75
C ASP A 31 -1.66 -6.16 -4.05
N LYS A 32 -2.28 -5.07 -3.59
CA LYS A 32 -3.65 -5.08 -3.03
C LYS A 32 -4.69 -5.51 -4.06
N GLU A 33 -4.64 -5.00 -5.28
CA GLU A 33 -5.52 -5.43 -6.38
C GLU A 33 -5.37 -6.93 -6.67
N THR A 34 -4.15 -7.43 -6.70
CA THR A 34 -3.86 -8.86 -6.87
C THR A 34 -4.50 -9.69 -5.76
N LEU A 35 -4.38 -9.25 -4.50
CA LEU A 35 -5.03 -9.90 -3.36
C LEU A 35 -6.56 -9.77 -3.37
N ASN A 36 -7.12 -8.72 -3.97
CA ASN A 36 -8.56 -8.56 -4.18
C ASN A 36 -9.09 -9.47 -5.29
N GLY A 37 -8.28 -9.73 -6.31
CA GLY A 37 -8.60 -10.67 -7.39
C GLY A 37 -8.63 -12.14 -6.95
N LEU A 38 -8.08 -12.48 -5.79
CA LEU A 38 -8.20 -13.81 -5.20
C LEU A 38 -9.67 -14.08 -4.81
N LYS A 39 -10.42 -14.73 -5.70
CA LYS A 39 -11.78 -15.21 -5.45
C LYS A 39 -11.76 -16.39 -4.48
N THR A 40 -11.70 -16.08 -3.19
CA THR A 40 -11.62 -17.05 -2.12
C THR A 40 -12.92 -17.85 -1.94
N GLU A 41 -14.07 -17.19 -2.11
CA GLU A 41 -15.39 -17.81 -1.89
C GLU A 41 -15.64 -19.06 -2.77
N GLY A 42 -15.19 -19.04 -4.03
CA GLY A 42 -15.31 -20.20 -4.93
C GLY A 42 -14.42 -21.38 -4.54
N LEU A 43 -13.29 -21.12 -3.89
CA LEU A 43 -12.36 -22.17 -3.41
C LEU A 43 -12.91 -22.89 -2.19
N THR A 44 -13.61 -22.20 -1.28
CA THR A 44 -14.29 -22.86 -0.14
C THR A 44 -15.39 -23.80 -0.62
N ALA A 45 -16.21 -23.35 -1.58
CA ALA A 45 -17.30 -24.18 -2.14
C ALA A 45 -16.77 -25.41 -2.91
N ALA A 46 -15.71 -25.25 -3.70
CA ALA A 46 -15.07 -26.38 -4.39
C ALA A 46 -14.38 -27.35 -3.43
N GLY A 47 -13.68 -26.82 -2.41
CA GLY A 47 -12.98 -27.59 -1.39
C GLY A 47 -13.94 -28.40 -0.53
N THR A 48 -15.02 -27.80 -0.02
CA THR A 48 -16.03 -28.48 0.80
C THR A 48 -16.69 -29.67 0.09
N LYS A 49 -16.85 -29.64 -1.23
CA LYS A 49 -17.35 -30.77 -2.02
C LYS A 49 -16.32 -31.91 -2.12
N LYS A 50 -15.03 -31.59 -2.23
CA LYS A 50 -13.93 -32.58 -2.34
C LYS A 50 -13.45 -33.12 -0.99
N TRP A 51 -13.55 -32.35 0.09
CA TRP A 51 -13.02 -32.70 1.41
C TRP A 51 -14.01 -33.42 2.32
N ARG A 52 -15.17 -33.86 1.78
CA ARG A 52 -16.22 -34.53 2.56
C ARG A 52 -15.66 -35.67 3.42
N GLY A 53 -15.90 -35.62 4.72
CA GLY A 53 -15.43 -36.60 5.70
C GLY A 53 -14.71 -35.96 6.90
N ASN A 54 -13.94 -36.75 7.66
CA ASN A 54 -13.30 -36.32 8.91
C ASN A 54 -12.28 -35.18 8.74
N GLU A 55 -11.71 -34.99 7.55
CA GLU A 55 -10.74 -33.92 7.28
C GLU A 55 -11.39 -32.61 6.81
N GLN A 56 -12.70 -32.60 6.56
CA GLN A 56 -13.43 -31.44 6.06
C GLN A 56 -13.26 -30.22 6.97
N THR A 57 -13.41 -30.41 8.28
CA THR A 57 -13.29 -29.34 9.28
C THR A 57 -11.88 -28.75 9.30
N LYS A 58 -10.85 -29.61 9.26
CA LYS A 58 -9.44 -29.18 9.24
C LYS A 58 -9.13 -28.27 8.06
N PHE A 59 -9.56 -28.66 6.85
CA PHE A 59 -9.32 -27.85 5.65
C PHE A 59 -10.16 -26.56 5.63
N ILE A 60 -11.40 -26.60 6.12
CA ILE A 60 -12.21 -25.37 6.31
C ILE A 60 -11.52 -24.40 7.26
N ASP A 61 -10.94 -24.88 8.36
CA ASP A 61 -10.29 -24.00 9.34
C ASP A 61 -8.97 -23.43 8.82
N GLN A 62 -8.15 -24.24 8.13
CA GLN A 62 -6.97 -23.74 7.42
C GLN A 62 -7.34 -22.67 6.39
N TYR A 63 -8.46 -22.87 5.69
CA TYR A 63 -8.97 -21.92 4.72
C TYR A 63 -9.39 -20.60 5.37
N LYS A 64 -10.13 -20.65 6.49
CA LYS A 64 -10.52 -19.47 7.26
C LYS A 64 -9.30 -18.72 7.80
N ALA A 65 -8.27 -19.43 8.25
CA ALA A 65 -7.01 -18.84 8.70
C ALA A 65 -6.32 -18.09 7.55
N PHE A 66 -6.16 -18.74 6.38
CA PHE A 66 -5.63 -18.09 5.19
C PHE A 66 -6.40 -16.82 4.80
N TYR A 67 -7.73 -16.87 4.83
CA TYR A 67 -8.56 -15.70 4.53
C TYR A 67 -8.34 -14.56 5.54
N LYS A 68 -8.23 -14.88 6.83
CA LYS A 68 -7.91 -13.91 7.88
C LYS A 68 -6.53 -13.27 7.65
N ASP A 69 -5.54 -14.07 7.29
CA ASP A 69 -4.18 -13.61 7.01
C ASP A 69 -4.17 -12.67 5.79
N VAL A 70 -4.85 -13.05 4.70
CA VAL A 70 -5.00 -12.17 3.51
C VAL A 70 -5.68 -10.85 3.87
N LYS A 71 -6.73 -10.88 4.70
CA LYS A 71 -7.39 -9.66 5.18
C LYS A 71 -6.43 -8.79 6.01
N SER A 72 -5.62 -9.40 6.87
CA SER A 72 -4.61 -8.69 7.67
C SER A 72 -3.54 -8.05 6.79
N VAL A 73 -3.04 -8.77 5.79
CA VAL A 73 -2.06 -8.25 4.83
C VAL A 73 -2.63 -7.05 4.06
N LYS A 74 -3.88 -7.11 3.61
CA LYS A 74 -4.54 -5.96 2.96
C LYS A 74 -4.59 -4.73 3.87
N SER A 75 -4.93 -4.92 5.14
CA SER A 75 -4.95 -3.82 6.11
C SER A 75 -3.56 -3.22 6.34
N ALA A 76 -2.52 -4.05 6.40
CA ALA A 76 -1.14 -3.59 6.54
C ALA A 76 -0.67 -2.81 5.31
N ILE A 77 -1.07 -3.26 4.10
CA ILE A 77 -0.81 -2.53 2.85
C ILE A 77 -1.48 -1.15 2.88
N ASP A 78 -2.73 -1.06 3.34
CA ASP A 78 -3.45 0.21 3.44
C ASP A 78 -2.76 1.18 4.40
N THR A 79 -2.34 0.69 5.56
CA THR A 79 -1.58 1.50 6.53
C THR A 79 -0.25 2.00 5.92
N ALA A 80 0.47 1.14 5.19
CA ALA A 80 1.72 1.53 4.53
C ALA A 80 1.51 2.58 3.43
N ILE A 81 0.41 2.47 2.66
CA ILE A 81 0.04 3.45 1.65
C ILE A 81 -0.25 4.80 2.31
N ASP A 82 -1.03 4.81 3.39
CA ASP A 82 -1.38 6.05 4.12
C ASP A 82 -0.14 6.73 4.71
N ASP A 83 0.76 5.96 5.32
CA ASP A 83 2.03 6.46 5.86
C ASP A 83 2.92 7.07 4.77
N TYR A 84 3.03 6.40 3.61
CA TYR A 84 3.82 6.92 2.49
C TYR A 84 3.21 8.17 1.88
N ASN A 85 1.88 8.23 1.75
CA ASN A 85 1.18 9.42 1.28
C ASN A 85 1.33 10.59 2.26
N ALA A 86 1.25 10.35 3.56
CA ALA A 86 1.50 11.38 4.57
C ALA A 86 2.93 11.94 4.46
N LYS A 87 3.90 11.08 4.20
CA LYS A 87 5.30 11.49 4.01
C LYS A 87 5.53 12.25 2.71
N ILE A 88 4.85 11.88 1.62
CA ILE A 88 4.86 12.64 0.36
C ILE A 88 4.33 14.06 0.61
N ARG A 89 3.14 14.19 1.23
CA ARG A 89 2.55 15.51 1.56
C ARG A 89 3.47 16.36 2.43
N SER A 90 4.15 15.75 3.40
CA SER A 90 5.12 16.46 4.24
C SER A 90 6.32 16.99 3.45
N LEU A 91 6.82 16.23 2.47
CA LEU A 91 7.90 16.66 1.58
C LEU A 91 7.43 17.77 0.64
N GLU A 92 6.21 17.65 0.08
CA GLU A 92 5.59 18.67 -0.78
C GLU A 92 5.36 19.99 -0.02
N ALA A 93 4.87 19.92 1.22
CA ALA A 93 4.75 21.08 2.09
C ALA A 93 6.11 21.71 2.41
N SER A 94 7.16 20.90 2.59
CA SER A 94 8.53 21.43 2.74
C SER A 94 9.02 22.12 1.47
N ASP A 95 8.65 21.66 0.28
CA ASP A 95 9.02 22.28 -0.99
C ASP A 95 8.24 23.59 -1.22
N ALA A 96 6.96 23.63 -0.84
CA ALA A 96 6.11 24.82 -0.85
C ALA A 96 6.70 25.95 0.02
N ALA A 97 7.15 25.61 1.23
CA ALA A 97 7.79 26.54 2.15
C ALA A 97 9.12 27.12 1.60
N ILE A 98 9.86 26.34 0.82
CA ILE A 98 11.11 26.78 0.17
C ILE A 98 10.82 27.71 -1.02
N THR A 99 9.79 27.39 -1.81
CA THR A 99 9.46 28.13 -3.04
C THR A 99 8.59 29.35 -2.80
N GLY A 100 7.99 29.48 -1.59
CA GLY A 100 7.06 30.56 -1.26
C GLY A 100 5.73 30.45 -1.99
N ASN A 101 5.40 29.27 -2.56
CA ASN A 101 4.17 29.04 -3.30
C ASN A 101 3.11 28.37 -2.39
N PRO A 102 2.02 29.08 -2.01
CA PRO A 102 0.98 28.54 -1.13
C PRO A 102 0.06 27.51 -1.80
N TYR A 103 0.16 27.28 -3.12
CA TYR A 103 -0.75 26.41 -3.88
C TYR A 103 -0.20 25.01 -4.19
N MET A 104 0.86 24.57 -3.52
CA MET A 104 1.51 23.26 -3.77
C MET A 104 1.01 22.13 -2.83
N THR A 105 -0.03 22.37 -2.03
CA THR A 105 -0.64 21.39 -1.11
C THR A 105 -1.82 20.67 -1.73
#